data_AF-A0A2D4JFV6-F1
#
_entry.id   AF-A0A2D4JFV6-F1
#
_cell.length_a   1.000
_cell.length_b   1.000
_cell.length_c   1.000
_cell.angle_alpha   90.00
_cell.angle_beta   90.00
_cell.angle_gamma   90.00
#
_symmetry.space_group_name_H-M   'P 1'
#
loop_
_entity.id
_entity.type
_entity.pdbx_description
1 polymer ?
#
loop_
_entity_poly.entity_id
_entity_poly.type
_entity_poly.pdbx_seq_one_letter_code
_entity_poly.pdbx_strand_id
1 'polypeptide(L)'
;MKSIIKATNLCFAEHNVYTSEVLAVVMQQLMEQNPLPMLLMRTVIQSLTMYPRLGGFVMNILARLILKQVWKYPKVWEGFIKCCQRTKPQSFQVILQLPPQQLSAVFEKCPELREPLLAHVRSFTPHQQAHVPNSTMAILEATIKQETEGKELQPLEEGRGPAPSRTKTLRREREDDAEPQPLLPRVSQDMIALRLAQEKALKRQLEEEQKLKQQQQQQQQQLRRGVFQQGPCPRPAHPCPRRAG
;
A
#
# COMPACT_ATOMS: atom_id res chain seq x y z
N MET A 1 26.39 -5.15 -21.41
CA MET A 1 25.67 -3.93 -20.93
C MET A 1 26.36 -2.61 -21.24
N LYS A 2 27.64 -2.35 -20.88
CA LYS A 2 28.29 -1.02 -21.05
C LYS A 2 28.14 -0.38 -22.45
N SER A 3 28.10 -1.16 -23.53
CA SER A 3 27.88 -0.66 -24.90
C SER A 3 26.46 -0.18 -25.16
N ILE A 4 25.44 -0.89 -24.67
CA ILE A 4 24.01 -0.51 -24.77
C ILE A 4 23.79 0.85 -24.09
N ILE A 5 24.45 1.07 -22.96
CA ILE A 5 24.44 2.35 -22.23
C ILE A 5 24.95 3.49 -23.10
N LYS A 6 26.10 3.31 -23.78
CA LYS A 6 26.66 4.33 -24.70
C LYS A 6 25.73 4.57 -25.89
N ALA A 7 25.19 3.50 -26.50
CA ALA A 7 24.25 3.60 -27.61
C ALA A 7 22.98 4.40 -27.23
N THR A 8 22.32 4.05 -26.12
CA THR A 8 21.15 4.82 -25.65
C THR A 8 21.51 6.28 -25.36
N ASN A 9 22.65 6.54 -24.72
CA ASN A 9 23.07 7.92 -24.42
C ASN A 9 23.35 8.74 -25.69
N LEU A 10 23.85 8.12 -26.77
CA LEU A 10 24.01 8.78 -28.07
C LEU A 10 22.65 9.08 -28.73
N CYS A 11 21.70 8.13 -28.69
CA CYS A 11 20.33 8.38 -29.14
C CYS A 11 19.69 9.56 -28.38
N PHE A 12 19.79 9.57 -27.04
CA PHE A 12 19.26 10.66 -26.21
C PHE A 12 19.91 12.03 -26.46
N ALA A 13 21.09 12.10 -27.09
CA ALA A 13 21.71 13.39 -27.46
C ALA A 13 21.02 14.04 -28.68
N GLU A 14 20.39 13.23 -29.53
CA GLU A 14 19.68 13.69 -30.74
C GLU A 14 18.28 14.20 -30.39
N HIS A 15 18.26 15.34 -29.71
CA HIS A 15 17.10 16.04 -29.16
C HIS A 15 16.02 16.40 -30.21
N ASN A 16 16.38 16.42 -31.49
CA ASN A 16 15.45 16.63 -32.61
C ASN A 16 14.60 15.39 -32.93
N VAL A 17 15.04 14.20 -32.50
CA VAL A 17 14.36 12.91 -32.74
C VAL A 17 13.79 12.33 -31.45
N TYR A 18 14.55 12.39 -30.35
CA TYR A 18 14.18 11.83 -29.05
C TYR A 18 13.54 12.87 -28.14
N THR A 19 12.47 13.51 -28.62
CA THR A 19 11.72 14.52 -27.86
C THR A 19 11.08 13.93 -26.61
N SER A 20 10.73 14.79 -25.64
CA SER A 20 10.08 14.37 -24.39
C SER A 20 8.76 13.59 -24.60
N GLU A 21 8.08 13.82 -25.73
CA GLU A 21 6.82 13.14 -26.09
C GLU A 21 7.08 11.72 -26.60
N VAL A 22 8.02 11.55 -27.54
CA VAL A 22 8.47 10.24 -28.04
C VAL A 22 8.98 9.39 -26.87
N LEU A 23 9.76 9.99 -25.98
CA LEU A 23 10.27 9.31 -24.79
C LEU A 23 9.16 8.96 -23.78
N ALA A 24 8.11 9.78 -23.65
CA ALA A 24 6.95 9.43 -22.83
C ALA A 24 6.22 8.20 -23.39
N VAL A 25 5.96 8.15 -24.71
CA VAL A 25 5.34 7.00 -25.39
C VAL A 25 6.19 5.73 -25.24
N VAL A 26 7.50 5.81 -25.44
CA VAL A 26 8.42 4.66 -25.26
C VAL A 26 8.43 4.18 -23.81
N MET A 27 8.44 5.08 -22.82
CA MET A 27 8.38 4.68 -21.40
C MET A 27 7.03 4.08 -20.99
N GLN A 28 5.91 4.56 -21.56
CA GLN A 28 4.58 3.97 -21.41
C GLN A 28 4.58 2.52 -21.93
N GLN A 29 4.98 2.33 -23.20
CA GLN A 29 5.03 1.02 -23.84
C GLN A 29 5.94 0.02 -23.08
N LEU A 30 7.10 0.49 -22.58
CA LEU A 30 8.04 -0.34 -21.81
C LEU A 30 7.48 -0.76 -20.44
N MET A 31 6.66 0.05 -19.76
CA MET A 31 6.03 -0.39 -18.50
C MET A 31 4.82 -1.30 -18.70
N GLU A 32 4.19 -1.27 -19.88
CA GLU A 32 3.05 -2.13 -20.22
C GLU A 32 3.48 -3.58 -20.51
N GLN A 33 4.68 -3.80 -21.08
CA GLN A 33 5.25 -5.12 -21.36
C GLN A 33 5.23 -6.09 -20.16
N ASN A 34 5.12 -7.39 -20.44
CA ASN A 34 5.21 -8.46 -19.45
C ASN A 34 6.01 -9.64 -20.04
N PRO A 35 7.15 -10.06 -19.46
CA PRO A 35 7.80 -9.54 -18.25
C PRO A 35 8.29 -8.09 -18.37
N LEU A 36 8.53 -7.43 -17.23
CA LEU A 36 9.03 -6.05 -17.21
C LEU A 36 10.46 -5.98 -17.78
N PRO A 37 10.73 -5.14 -18.80
CA PRO A 37 12.02 -5.10 -19.47
C PRO A 37 13.09 -4.49 -18.57
N MET A 38 14.23 -5.17 -18.44
CA MET A 38 15.34 -4.78 -17.54
C MET A 38 15.91 -3.37 -17.78
N LEU A 39 15.69 -2.80 -18.97
CA LEU A 39 16.14 -1.45 -19.31
C LEU A 39 15.19 -0.33 -18.84
N LEU A 40 13.93 -0.64 -18.48
CA LEU A 40 12.89 0.36 -18.17
C LEU A 40 13.37 1.43 -17.18
N MET A 41 13.89 1.02 -16.02
CA MET A 41 14.35 1.99 -15.01
C MET A 41 15.59 2.78 -15.45
N ARG A 42 16.40 2.25 -16.38
CA ARG A 42 17.48 3.02 -16.98
C ARG A 42 16.92 4.12 -17.88
N THR A 43 15.99 3.76 -18.76
CA THR A 43 15.27 4.71 -19.63
C THR A 43 14.62 5.80 -18.80
N VAL A 44 13.85 5.44 -17.75
CA VAL A 44 13.16 6.37 -16.86
C VAL A 44 14.12 7.36 -16.18
N ILE A 45 15.22 6.87 -15.56
CA ILE A 45 16.20 7.75 -14.89
C ILE A 45 16.93 8.64 -15.90
N GLN A 46 17.24 8.14 -17.10
CA GLN A 46 17.94 8.91 -18.13
C GLN A 46 17.02 9.99 -18.74
N SER A 47 15.79 9.64 -19.13
CA SER A 47 14.79 10.58 -19.65
C SER A 47 14.46 11.68 -18.65
N LEU A 48 14.34 11.35 -17.35
CA LEU A 48 14.14 12.34 -16.30
C LEU A 48 15.32 13.33 -16.17
N THR A 49 16.55 12.82 -16.34
CA THR A 49 17.77 13.63 -16.27
C THR A 49 17.89 14.61 -17.45
N MET A 50 17.46 14.18 -18.64
CA MET A 50 17.43 15.02 -19.85
C MET A 50 16.24 16.00 -19.85
N TYR A 51 15.07 15.54 -19.40
CA TYR A 51 13.79 16.24 -19.48
C TYR A 51 13.08 16.24 -18.12
N PRO A 52 13.48 17.09 -17.16
CA PRO A 52 12.88 17.12 -15.82
C PRO A 52 11.38 17.46 -15.81
N ARG A 53 10.85 18.06 -16.88
CA ARG A 53 9.41 18.28 -17.10
C ARG A 53 8.61 16.97 -17.07
N LEU A 54 9.22 15.83 -17.38
CA LEU A 54 8.59 14.51 -17.32
C LEU A 54 8.42 13.96 -15.89
N GLY A 55 8.86 14.67 -14.84
CA GLY A 55 8.78 14.21 -13.45
C GLY A 55 7.39 13.71 -13.03
N GLY A 56 6.31 14.46 -13.31
CA GLY A 56 4.94 14.04 -12.99
C GLY A 56 4.47 12.79 -13.76
N PHE A 57 4.91 12.62 -15.00
CA PHE A 57 4.65 11.42 -15.80
C PHE A 57 5.45 10.21 -15.27
N VAL A 58 6.71 10.42 -14.86
CA VAL A 58 7.53 9.39 -14.21
C VAL A 58 6.92 8.94 -12.88
N MET A 59 6.35 9.83 -12.07
CA MET A 59 5.62 9.43 -10.85
C MET A 59 4.43 8.51 -11.14
N ASN A 60 3.70 8.77 -12.23
CA ASN A 60 2.61 7.91 -12.69
C ASN A 60 3.10 6.53 -13.15
N ILE A 61 4.26 6.44 -13.82
CA ILE A 61 4.91 5.16 -14.14
C ILE A 61 5.30 4.41 -12.86
N LEU A 62 5.96 5.09 -11.92
CA LEU A 62 6.42 4.48 -10.67
C LEU A 62 5.23 3.92 -9.85
N ALA A 63 4.12 4.65 -9.74
CA ALA A 63 2.91 4.15 -9.08
C ALA A 63 2.33 2.90 -9.78
N ARG A 64 2.28 2.88 -11.12
CA ARG A 64 1.82 1.70 -11.89
C ARG A 64 2.76 0.50 -11.77
N LEU A 65 4.06 0.72 -11.57
CA LEU A 65 5.04 -0.34 -11.31
C LEU A 65 4.84 -1.03 -9.95
N ILE A 66 4.30 -0.33 -8.95
CA ILE A 66 3.88 -0.95 -7.67
C ILE A 66 2.75 -1.96 -7.93
N LEU A 67 1.74 -1.58 -8.71
CA LEU A 67 0.63 -2.48 -9.07
C LEU A 67 1.11 -3.71 -9.86
N LYS A 68 2.10 -3.55 -10.74
CA LYS A 68 2.77 -4.66 -11.45
C LYS A 68 3.83 -5.42 -10.62
N GLN A 69 3.88 -5.19 -9.30
CA GLN A 69 4.74 -5.91 -8.34
C GLN A 69 6.24 -5.87 -8.71
N VAL A 70 6.76 -4.67 -9.01
CA VAL A 70 8.15 -4.43 -9.46
C VAL A 70 9.24 -5.12 -8.61
N TRP A 71 9.00 -5.35 -7.32
CA TRP A 71 9.90 -6.09 -6.42
C TRP A 71 10.18 -7.54 -6.85
N LYS A 72 9.33 -8.16 -7.67
CA LYS A 72 9.60 -9.48 -8.29
C LYS A 72 10.79 -9.47 -9.26
N TYR A 73 11.19 -8.31 -9.76
CA TYR A 73 12.24 -8.16 -10.77
C TYR A 73 13.43 -7.39 -10.16
N PRO A 74 14.42 -8.05 -9.53
CA PRO A 74 15.41 -7.38 -8.67
C PRO A 74 16.20 -6.27 -9.37
N LYS A 75 16.49 -6.41 -10.68
CA LYS A 75 17.18 -5.37 -11.47
C LYS A 75 16.31 -4.15 -11.79
N VAL A 76 14.99 -4.33 -11.88
CA VAL A 76 14.03 -3.23 -12.01
C VAL A 76 13.80 -2.60 -10.64
N TRP A 77 13.71 -3.40 -9.56
CA TRP A 77 13.57 -2.94 -8.18
C TRP A 77 14.74 -2.08 -7.69
N GLU A 78 15.99 -2.49 -7.94
CA GLU A 78 17.18 -1.65 -7.70
C GLU A 78 17.06 -0.28 -8.39
N GLY A 79 16.57 -0.27 -9.63
CA GLY A 79 16.35 0.96 -10.41
C GLY A 79 15.22 1.82 -9.86
N PHE A 80 14.12 1.20 -9.42
CA PHE A 80 12.98 1.85 -8.78
C PHE A 80 13.41 2.64 -7.54
N ILE A 81 14.13 1.99 -6.62
CA ILE A 81 14.67 2.63 -5.41
C ILE A 81 15.58 3.82 -5.78
N LYS A 82 16.53 3.61 -6.71
CA LYS A 82 17.47 4.65 -7.19
C LYS A 82 16.79 5.80 -7.95
N CYS A 83 15.57 5.60 -8.46
CA CYS A 83 14.74 6.65 -9.04
C CYS A 83 14.05 7.44 -7.92
N CYS A 84 13.35 6.76 -7.00
CA CYS A 84 12.67 7.38 -5.86
C CYS A 84 13.63 8.18 -4.96
N GLN A 85 14.88 7.72 -4.78
CA GLN A 85 15.92 8.44 -4.04
C GLN A 85 16.34 9.76 -4.74
N ARG A 86 16.36 9.80 -6.08
CA ARG A 86 16.68 11.01 -6.85
C ARG A 86 15.53 12.00 -6.97
N THR A 87 14.29 11.55 -6.78
CA THR A 87 13.08 12.37 -6.92
C THR A 87 12.39 12.69 -5.59
N LYS A 88 13.12 12.66 -4.47
CA LYS A 88 12.66 13.29 -3.23
C LYS A 88 12.40 14.80 -3.50
N PRO A 89 11.32 15.42 -2.99
CA PRO A 89 10.25 14.83 -2.17
C PRO A 89 9.09 14.24 -2.98
N GLN A 90 9.02 14.44 -4.29
CA GLN A 90 7.90 14.00 -5.14
C GLN A 90 7.64 12.50 -5.06
N SER A 91 8.69 11.68 -4.91
CA SER A 91 8.60 10.23 -4.76
C SER A 91 7.90 9.76 -3.49
N PHE A 92 7.79 10.59 -2.45
CA PHE A 92 7.25 10.20 -1.15
C PHE A 92 5.83 9.65 -1.23
N GLN A 93 4.97 10.26 -2.04
CA GLN A 93 3.60 9.77 -2.28
C GLN A 93 3.56 8.42 -2.99
N VAL A 94 4.59 8.08 -3.77
CA VAL A 94 4.71 6.76 -4.44
C VAL A 94 5.29 5.71 -3.48
N ILE A 95 6.27 6.09 -2.66
CA ILE A 95 6.86 5.19 -1.65
C ILE A 95 5.81 4.75 -0.62
N LEU A 96 4.89 5.65 -0.22
CA LEU A 96 3.79 5.34 0.70
C LEU A 96 2.73 4.37 0.14
N GLN A 97 2.72 4.14 -1.18
CA GLN A 97 1.85 3.14 -1.82
C GLN A 97 2.45 1.72 -1.82
N LEU A 98 3.70 1.55 -1.38
CA LEU A 98 4.32 0.23 -1.26
C LEU A 98 3.69 -0.58 -0.12
N PRO A 99 3.54 -1.92 -0.26
CA PRO A 99 3.13 -2.74 0.86
C PRO A 99 4.19 -2.73 1.99
N PRO A 100 3.78 -2.93 3.27
CA PRO A 100 4.66 -2.80 4.44
C PRO A 100 6.02 -3.51 4.33
N GLN A 101 6.04 -4.76 3.85
CA GLN A 101 7.28 -5.54 3.68
C GLN A 101 8.25 -4.91 2.68
N GLN A 102 7.72 -4.38 1.57
CA GLN A 102 8.53 -3.77 0.52
C GLN A 102 9.02 -2.39 0.93
N LEU A 103 8.23 -1.64 1.72
CA LEU A 103 8.67 -0.37 2.31
C LEU A 103 9.88 -0.57 3.25
N SER A 104 9.85 -1.57 4.13
CA SER A 104 11.01 -1.94 4.95
C SER A 104 12.25 -2.24 4.09
N ALA A 105 12.08 -3.03 3.03
CA ALA A 105 13.16 -3.35 2.09
C ALA A 105 13.69 -2.15 1.28
N VAL A 106 12.95 -1.03 1.18
CA VAL A 106 13.49 0.24 0.66
C VAL A 106 14.40 0.89 1.72
N PHE A 107 14.00 0.94 2.98
CA PHE A 107 14.81 1.51 4.06
C PHE A 107 16.08 0.70 4.34
N GLU A 108 16.06 -0.63 4.20
CA GLU A 108 17.26 -1.48 4.23
C GLU A 108 18.30 -1.12 3.14
N LYS A 109 17.88 -0.50 2.03
CA LYS A 109 18.78 -0.06 0.95
C LYS A 109 19.10 1.43 1.01
N CYS A 110 18.21 2.24 1.57
CA CYS A 110 18.33 3.69 1.66
C CYS A 110 17.73 4.20 3.00
N PRO A 111 18.43 4.04 4.15
CA PRO A 111 17.91 4.50 5.44
C PRO A 111 17.71 6.02 5.47
N GLU A 112 18.54 6.78 4.75
CA GLU A 112 18.43 8.21 4.41
C GLU A 112 17.11 8.64 3.72
N LEU A 113 16.23 7.72 3.37
CA LEU A 113 14.89 8.00 2.85
C LEU A 113 13.83 8.08 3.97
N ARG A 114 14.09 7.46 5.12
CA ARG A 114 13.12 7.23 6.18
C ARG A 114 12.73 8.50 6.91
N GLU A 115 13.72 9.22 7.43
CA GLU A 115 13.51 10.46 8.18
C GLU A 115 12.78 11.55 7.38
N PRO A 116 13.19 11.91 6.15
CA PRO A 116 12.46 12.91 5.38
C PRO A 116 11.06 12.42 4.92
N LEU A 117 10.82 11.10 4.87
CA LEU A 117 9.48 10.56 4.62
C LEU A 117 8.58 10.62 5.86
N LEU A 118 9.12 10.37 7.05
CA LEU A 118 8.42 10.57 8.33
C LEU A 118 8.06 12.06 8.52
N ALA A 119 9.01 12.97 8.29
CA ALA A 119 8.76 14.41 8.32
C ALA A 119 7.68 14.83 7.30
N HIS A 120 7.70 14.28 6.08
CA HIS A 120 6.66 14.52 5.07
C HIS A 120 5.28 14.06 5.53
N VAL A 121 5.14 12.84 6.09
CA VAL A 121 3.86 12.36 6.63
C VAL A 121 3.39 13.18 7.84
N ARG A 122 4.31 13.62 8.71
CA ARG A 122 3.98 14.49 9.85
C ARG A 122 3.54 15.90 9.42
N SER A 123 3.89 16.35 8.21
CA SER A 123 3.40 17.59 7.61
C SER A 123 2.01 17.49 6.97
N PHE A 124 1.43 16.30 6.84
CA PHE A 124 0.10 16.09 6.28
C PHE A 124 -1.00 16.65 7.17
N THR A 125 -2.14 17.02 6.57
CA THR A 125 -3.35 17.36 7.34
C THR A 125 -3.87 16.13 8.11
N PRO A 126 -4.57 16.28 9.25
CA PRO A 126 -5.07 15.13 10.03
C PRO A 126 -5.94 14.16 9.21
N HIS A 127 -6.70 14.67 8.24
CA HIS A 127 -7.50 13.85 7.32
C HIS A 127 -6.64 13.00 6.38
N GLN A 128 -5.50 13.52 5.90
CA GLN A 128 -4.53 12.76 5.11
C GLN A 128 -3.76 11.74 5.97
N GLN A 129 -3.38 12.09 7.21
CA GLN A 129 -2.73 11.17 8.14
C GLN A 129 -3.63 9.95 8.44
N ALA A 130 -4.95 10.15 8.58
CA ALA A 130 -5.91 9.06 8.79
C ALA A 130 -6.02 8.05 7.63
N HIS A 131 -5.51 8.38 6.44
CA HIS A 131 -5.42 7.46 5.30
C HIS A 131 -4.08 6.72 5.19
N VAL A 132 -3.09 7.07 6.02
CA VAL A 132 -1.80 6.35 6.08
C VAL A 132 -1.98 5.09 6.94
N PRO A 133 -1.71 3.87 6.46
CA PRO A 133 -1.90 2.66 7.25
C PRO A 133 -1.04 2.65 8.52
N ASN A 134 -1.59 2.25 9.66
CA ASN A 134 -0.86 2.18 10.94
C ASN A 134 0.43 1.32 10.85
N SER A 135 0.43 0.29 10.00
CA SER A 135 1.62 -0.51 9.69
C SER A 135 2.74 0.29 8.99
N THR A 136 2.37 1.24 8.14
CA THR A 136 3.30 2.18 7.48
C THR A 136 3.88 3.15 8.50
N MET A 137 3.07 3.69 9.42
CA MET A 137 3.54 4.55 10.51
C MET A 137 4.52 3.82 11.44
N ALA A 138 4.21 2.60 11.88
CA ALA A 138 5.13 1.79 12.68
C ALA A 138 6.47 1.52 11.95
N ILE A 139 6.43 1.30 10.63
CA ILE A 139 7.61 1.11 9.78
C ILE A 139 8.34 2.42 9.45
N LEU A 140 7.78 3.58 9.78
CA LEU A 140 8.51 4.85 9.83
C LEU A 140 9.12 5.10 11.23
N GLU A 141 8.38 4.84 12.31
CA GLU A 141 8.77 5.22 13.68
C GLU A 141 9.76 4.25 14.35
N ALA A 142 9.79 2.97 13.97
CA ALA A 142 10.62 1.96 14.64
C ALA A 142 12.16 2.21 14.67
N THR A 143 12.72 3.08 13.81
CA THR A 143 14.17 3.43 13.86
C THR A 143 14.54 4.12 15.16
N ILE A 144 13.64 4.91 15.74
CA ILE A 144 13.85 5.63 17.02
C ILE A 144 14.25 4.66 18.15
N LYS A 145 13.79 3.40 18.09
CA LYS A 145 14.11 2.38 19.10
C LYS A 145 15.51 1.77 18.98
N GLN A 146 16.14 1.78 17.80
CA GLN A 146 17.45 1.12 17.63
C GLN A 146 18.64 2.00 18.04
N GLU A 147 18.46 3.31 18.21
CA GLU A 147 19.52 4.21 18.70
C GLU A 147 19.57 4.33 20.24
N THR A 148 18.54 3.87 20.96
CA THR A 148 18.49 3.96 22.44
C THR A 148 19.14 2.77 23.15
N GLU A 149 19.18 1.59 22.52
CA GLU A 149 19.61 0.33 23.16
C GLU A 149 21.11 0.02 22.99
N GLY A 150 21.91 1.00 22.53
CA GLY A 150 23.31 0.81 22.15
C GLY A 150 24.36 1.13 23.21
N LYS A 151 23.98 1.37 24.49
CA LYS A 151 24.95 1.84 25.50
C LYS A 151 24.60 1.56 26.97
N GLU A 152 24.54 0.28 27.35
CA GLU A 152 24.83 -0.11 28.74
C GLU A 152 26.05 -1.05 28.79
N LEU A 153 26.92 -0.84 29.77
CA LEU A 153 28.19 -1.56 29.98
C LEU A 153 28.06 -2.45 31.21
N GLN A 154 28.43 -3.72 31.13
CA GLN A 154 28.76 -4.52 32.32
C GLN A 154 30.04 -5.35 32.09
N PRO A 155 30.86 -5.62 33.14
CA PRO A 155 32.24 -6.09 32.97
C PRO A 155 32.36 -7.62 32.93
N LEU A 156 33.48 -8.11 32.40
CA LEU A 156 33.87 -9.52 32.42
C LEU A 156 34.85 -9.80 33.58
N GLU A 157 34.38 -10.52 34.60
CA GLU A 157 35.22 -11.09 35.66
C GLU A 157 35.77 -12.46 35.21
N GLU A 158 37.10 -12.61 35.14
CA GLU A 158 37.75 -13.79 34.52
C GLU A 158 38.02 -14.94 35.54
N GLY A 159 36.94 -15.65 35.90
CA GLY A 159 36.92 -16.71 36.91
C GLY A 159 37.48 -18.08 36.50
N ARG A 160 38.82 -18.22 36.51
CA ARG A 160 39.62 -19.46 36.71
C ARG A 160 38.85 -20.81 36.78
N GLY A 161 38.96 -21.65 35.75
CA GLY A 161 38.49 -23.05 35.78
C GLY A 161 39.30 -23.99 36.71
N PRO A 162 38.80 -25.22 36.97
CA PRO A 162 39.31 -26.35 36.18
C PRO A 162 38.31 -27.51 35.87
N ALA A 163 38.69 -28.34 34.89
CA ALA A 163 38.16 -29.70 34.64
C ALA A 163 39.11 -30.76 35.31
N PRO A 164 38.92 -32.12 35.28
CA PRO A 164 38.14 -32.91 34.31
C PRO A 164 37.50 -34.27 34.77
N SER A 165 37.00 -35.05 33.79
CA SER A 165 36.96 -36.53 33.73
C SER A 165 35.97 -37.38 34.59
N ARG A 166 35.02 -38.08 33.93
CA ARG A 166 35.09 -39.56 33.66
C ARG A 166 33.84 -40.21 32.99
N THR A 167 34.08 -40.92 31.88
CA THR A 167 33.57 -42.26 31.44
C THR A 167 32.17 -42.82 31.79
N LYS A 168 31.55 -43.48 30.76
CA LYS A 168 30.52 -44.57 30.78
C LYS A 168 29.05 -44.19 31.07
N THR A 169 27.99 -44.96 30.73
CA THR A 169 27.66 -45.95 29.65
C THR A 169 26.18 -46.40 29.76
N LEU A 170 25.45 -46.55 28.63
CA LEU A 170 24.16 -47.28 28.41
C LEU A 170 22.85 -46.91 29.17
N ARG A 171 21.75 -46.86 28.38
CA ARG A 171 20.34 -47.26 28.65
C ARG A 171 19.42 -46.48 29.63
N ARG A 172 18.19 -46.20 29.12
CA ARG A 172 16.81 -46.53 29.63
C ARG A 172 16.63 -46.78 31.14
N GLU A 173 15.59 -46.33 31.83
CA GLU A 173 14.23 -45.81 31.48
C GLU A 173 13.82 -44.72 32.54
N ARG A 174 13.00 -43.68 32.23
CA ARG A 174 11.53 -43.53 32.50
C ARG A 174 11.13 -43.66 34.00
N GLU A 175 10.29 -42.85 34.66
CA GLU A 175 9.38 -41.68 34.36
C GLU A 175 9.68 -40.53 35.41
N ASP A 176 8.95 -39.43 35.68
CA ASP A 176 7.66 -38.84 35.24
C ASP A 176 7.55 -37.32 35.59
N ASP A 177 6.38 -36.70 35.31
CA ASP A 177 5.72 -35.49 35.90
C ASP A 177 6.12 -34.02 35.53
N ALA A 178 5.11 -33.13 35.65
CA ALA A 178 5.12 -31.66 35.84
C ALA A 178 5.53 -30.63 34.74
N GLU A 179 4.55 -30.28 33.90
CA GLU A 179 4.14 -28.89 33.52
C GLU A 179 5.14 -27.88 32.83
N PRO A 180 4.78 -26.63 32.42
CA PRO A 180 4.95 -26.25 31.01
C PRO A 180 5.88 -25.06 30.70
N GLN A 181 6.36 -25.00 29.45
CA GLN A 181 7.19 -23.90 28.93
C GLN A 181 6.35 -22.64 28.59
N PRO A 182 6.75 -21.43 28.99
CA PRO A 182 6.06 -20.19 28.64
C PRO A 182 6.09 -19.85 27.13
N LEU A 183 4.96 -19.38 26.60
CA LEU A 183 4.78 -19.03 25.19
C LEU A 183 5.33 -17.63 24.86
N LEU A 184 6.15 -17.54 23.80
CA LEU A 184 6.45 -16.27 23.13
C LEU A 184 5.27 -15.80 22.25
N PRO A 185 5.13 -14.48 21.97
CA PRO A 185 3.79 -13.87 21.91
C PRO A 185 2.95 -14.16 20.65
N ARG A 186 1.69 -14.57 20.84
CA ARG A 186 0.70 -14.86 19.78
C ARG A 186 0.08 -13.63 19.08
N VAL A 187 0.43 -12.42 19.48
CA VAL A 187 -0.19 -11.13 19.10
C VAL A 187 -0.44 -10.96 17.59
N SER A 188 0.39 -11.55 16.73
CA SER A 188 0.24 -11.51 15.27
C SER A 188 -1.06 -12.16 14.76
N GLN A 189 -1.59 -13.17 15.45
CA GLN A 189 -2.74 -13.94 14.98
C GLN A 189 -4.06 -13.23 15.29
N ASP A 190 -4.16 -12.58 16.44
CA ASP A 190 -5.36 -11.88 16.91
C ASP A 190 -5.67 -10.63 16.08
N MET A 191 -4.65 -9.89 15.64
CA MET A 191 -4.85 -8.74 14.74
C MET A 191 -5.47 -9.12 13.39
N ILE A 192 -5.18 -10.32 12.87
CA ILE A 192 -5.74 -10.81 11.60
C ILE A 192 -7.21 -11.19 11.81
N ALA A 193 -7.52 -11.90 12.90
CA ALA A 193 -8.89 -12.24 13.27
C ALA A 193 -9.76 -10.98 13.49
N LEU A 194 -9.22 -9.98 14.18
CA LEU A 194 -9.92 -8.73 14.47
C LEU A 194 -10.24 -7.92 13.20
N ARG A 195 -9.31 -7.80 12.25
CA ARG A 195 -9.57 -7.16 10.95
C ARG A 195 -10.65 -7.90 10.15
N LEU A 196 -10.59 -9.23 10.09
CA LEU A 196 -11.56 -10.04 9.35
C LEU A 196 -12.96 -9.96 9.97
N ALA A 197 -13.05 -9.86 11.31
CA ALA A 197 -14.30 -9.61 12.02
C ALA A 197 -14.87 -8.20 11.70
N GLN A 198 -14.01 -7.17 11.67
CA GLN A 198 -14.40 -5.79 11.34
C GLN A 198 -14.92 -5.67 9.90
N GLU A 199 -14.24 -6.28 8.91
CA GLU A 199 -14.67 -6.30 7.52
C GLU A 199 -16.02 -7.03 7.36
N LYS A 200 -16.19 -8.18 8.04
CA LYS A 200 -17.44 -8.95 8.03
C LYS A 200 -18.61 -8.21 8.70
N ALA A 201 -18.33 -7.38 9.72
CA ALA A 201 -19.34 -6.52 10.34
C ALA A 201 -19.76 -5.38 9.41
N LEU A 202 -18.79 -4.67 8.81
CA LEU A 202 -19.06 -3.58 7.86
C LEU A 202 -19.86 -4.08 6.63
N LYS A 203 -19.52 -5.26 6.11
CA LYS A 203 -20.23 -5.87 4.97
C LYS A 203 -21.68 -6.24 5.30
N ARG A 204 -21.97 -6.66 6.54
CA ARG A 204 -23.35 -6.91 7.01
C ARG A 204 -24.15 -5.61 7.11
N GLN A 205 -23.58 -4.57 7.71
CA GLN A 205 -24.24 -3.25 7.79
C GLN A 205 -24.58 -2.71 6.40
N LEU A 206 -23.69 -2.87 5.41
CA LEU A 206 -23.95 -2.46 4.03
C LEU A 206 -25.07 -3.29 3.37
N GLU A 207 -25.14 -4.60 3.62
CA GLU A 207 -26.21 -5.47 3.11
C GLU A 207 -27.57 -5.17 3.75
N GLU A 208 -27.59 -4.85 5.06
CA GLU A 208 -28.78 -4.42 5.79
C GLU A 208 -29.27 -3.04 5.32
N GLU A 209 -28.37 -2.08 5.11
CA GLU A 209 -28.71 -0.77 4.53
C GLU A 209 -29.23 -0.89 3.09
N GLN A 210 -28.64 -1.77 2.27
CA GLN A 210 -29.13 -2.05 0.91
C GLN A 210 -30.51 -2.68 0.94
N LYS A 211 -30.78 -3.65 1.83
CA LYS A 211 -32.12 -4.23 2.01
C LYS A 211 -33.13 -3.18 2.47
N LEU A 212 -32.77 -2.31 3.42
CA LEU A 212 -33.64 -1.24 3.89
C LEU A 212 -33.96 -0.24 2.76
N LYS A 213 -32.96 0.17 1.97
CA LYS A 213 -33.15 1.02 0.79
C LYS A 213 -34.02 0.35 -0.27
N GLN A 214 -33.83 -0.94 -0.54
CA GLN A 214 -34.63 -1.69 -1.50
C GLN A 214 -36.08 -1.88 -1.02
N GLN A 215 -36.30 -2.14 0.26
CA GLN A 215 -37.63 -2.23 0.88
C GLN A 215 -38.35 -0.87 0.87
N GLN A 216 -37.64 0.22 1.21
CA GLN A 216 -38.17 1.57 1.15
C GLN A 216 -38.50 1.98 -0.31
N GLN A 217 -37.68 1.59 -1.29
CA GLN A 217 -37.95 1.82 -2.70
C GLN A 217 -39.17 1.02 -3.21
N GLN A 218 -39.33 -0.24 -2.77
CA GLN A 218 -40.53 -1.03 -3.04
C GLN A 218 -41.78 -0.41 -2.39
N GLN A 219 -41.70 0.03 -1.13
CA GLN A 219 -42.79 0.70 -0.43
C GLN A 219 -43.17 2.01 -1.14
N GLN A 220 -42.20 2.80 -1.59
CA GLN A 220 -42.45 4.01 -2.37
C GLN A 220 -43.05 3.72 -3.76
N GLN A 221 -42.70 2.59 -4.40
CA GLN A 221 -43.40 2.10 -5.59
C GLN A 221 -44.84 1.66 -5.30
N GLN A 222 -45.10 1.01 -4.15
CA GLN A 222 -46.44 0.62 -3.74
C GLN A 222 -47.31 1.86 -3.44
N LEU A 223 -46.80 2.88 -2.76
CA LEU A 223 -47.50 4.17 -2.60
C LEU A 223 -47.79 4.81 -3.97
N ARG A 224 -46.82 4.87 -4.88
CA ARG A 224 -47.02 5.39 -6.24
C ARG A 224 -48.08 4.62 -7.04
N ARG A 225 -48.21 3.30 -6.83
CA ARG A 225 -49.27 2.48 -7.43
C ARG A 225 -50.64 2.69 -6.76
N GLY A 226 -50.68 2.81 -5.43
CA GLY A 226 -51.91 3.04 -4.67
C GLY A 226 -52.59 4.38 -5.00
N VAL A 227 -51.79 5.44 -5.18
CA VAL A 227 -52.28 6.76 -5.63
C VAL A 227 -52.95 6.69 -7.02
N PHE A 228 -52.57 5.73 -7.87
CA PHE A 228 -53.16 5.52 -9.19
C PHE A 228 -54.45 4.68 -9.19
N GLN A 229 -54.92 4.20 -8.03
CA GLN A 229 -56.07 3.29 -7.93
C GLN A 229 -57.32 3.92 -7.29
N GLN A 230 -57.30 5.22 -6.96
CA GLN A 230 -58.53 5.97 -6.68
C GLN A 230 -59.13 6.50 -7.99
N GLY A 231 -60.05 5.70 -8.55
CA GLY A 231 -60.88 6.09 -9.70
C GLY A 231 -61.84 7.25 -9.38
N PRO A 232 -62.45 7.87 -10.40
CA PRO A 232 -63.14 9.14 -10.26
C PRO A 232 -64.41 9.07 -9.41
N CYS A 233 -64.64 10.13 -8.61
CA CYS A 233 -65.88 10.33 -7.87
C CYS A 233 -67.11 10.32 -8.80
N PRO A 234 -68.26 9.77 -8.37
CA PRO A 234 -69.50 9.88 -9.13
C PRO A 234 -69.91 11.35 -9.28
N ARG A 235 -70.24 11.77 -10.51
CA ARG A 235 -70.69 13.14 -10.78
C ARG A 235 -72.03 13.43 -10.09
N PRO A 236 -72.18 14.55 -9.35
CA PRO A 236 -73.50 15.01 -8.94
C PRO A 236 -74.30 15.48 -10.17
N ALA A 237 -75.56 15.10 -10.24
CA ALA A 237 -76.50 15.63 -11.23
C ALA A 237 -77.02 17.00 -10.76
N HIS A 238 -76.77 18.06 -11.53
CA HIS A 238 -77.26 19.41 -11.21
C HIS A 238 -78.68 19.64 -11.78
N PRO A 239 -79.61 20.20 -11.00
CA PRO A 239 -80.95 20.53 -11.47
C PRO A 239 -80.99 21.83 -12.29
N CYS A 240 -82.01 21.96 -13.15
CA CYS A 240 -82.19 23.11 -14.04
C CYS A 240 -82.55 24.41 -13.29
N PRO A 241 -82.00 25.58 -13.70
CA PRO A 241 -82.56 26.87 -13.35
C PRO A 241 -83.80 27.21 -14.21
N ARG A 242 -84.76 27.92 -13.63
CA ARG A 242 -85.95 28.47 -14.31
C ARG A 242 -85.67 29.85 -14.92
N ARG A 243 -86.31 30.14 -16.05
CA ARG A 243 -86.99 31.42 -16.42
C ARG A 243 -86.21 32.74 -16.25
N ALA A 244 -85.97 33.43 -17.37
CA ALA A 244 -86.42 34.82 -17.63
C ALA A 244 -86.07 35.23 -19.08
N GLY A 245 -86.92 36.05 -19.71
CA GLY A 245 -86.82 36.44 -21.13
C GLY A 245 -88.03 35.94 -21.92
#